data_AF-A0A9X4HAX6-F1
#
_entry.id   AF-A0A9X4HAX6-F1
#
_cell.length_a   1.000
_cell.length_b   1.000
_cell.length_c   1.000
_cell.angle_alpha   90.00
_cell.angle_beta   90.00
_cell.angle_gamma   90.00
#
_symmetry.space_group_name_H-M   'P 1'
#
loop_
_entity.id
_entity.type
_entity.pdbx_description
1 polymer ?
#
loop_
_entity_poly.entity_id
_entity_poly.type
_entity_poly.pdbx_seq_one_letter_code
_entity_poly.pdbx_strand_id
1 'polypeptide(L)'
;MNMTELEVGAGYEVSNPPILEMKPGEPHHQLGRFFTVVALENGGARVYDGAYDSGVSTVDIPAEILSQLSIQKLEKTAETRFADLMTALASSTAAANEQRVLVADHNSTDDAVDASHRFFAQFLSGQIKGLAAKGVINPNLAVVMTVLATGVELG
;
A
#
# COMPACT_ATOMS: atom_id res chain seq x y z
N MET A 1 -19.58 12.70 -20.56
CA MET A 1 -18.35 12.35 -19.80
C MET A 1 -18.83 11.42 -18.70
N ASN A 2 -18.50 10.12 -18.75
CA ASN A 2 -18.94 9.19 -17.70
C ASN A 2 -18.15 9.52 -16.44
N MET A 3 -18.84 10.01 -15.39
CA MET A 3 -18.28 9.97 -14.05
C MET A 3 -18.13 8.48 -13.72
N THR A 4 -16.90 7.99 -13.65
CA THR A 4 -16.64 6.64 -13.15
C THR A 4 -17.09 6.63 -11.70
N GLU A 5 -18.19 5.94 -11.40
CA GLU A 5 -18.67 5.82 -10.02
C GLU A 5 -17.62 5.02 -9.24
N LEU A 6 -16.86 5.74 -8.42
CA LEU A 6 -15.95 5.15 -7.47
C LEU A 6 -16.75 4.50 -6.34
N GLU A 7 -16.28 3.35 -5.86
CA GLU A 7 -16.84 2.65 -4.71
C GLU A 7 -15.86 2.68 -3.54
N VAL A 8 -16.34 3.08 -2.36
CA VAL A 8 -15.57 3.01 -1.12
C VAL A 8 -15.18 1.55 -0.84
N GLY A 9 -13.89 1.33 -0.57
CA GLY A 9 -13.28 0.03 -0.36
C GLY A 9 -12.85 -0.69 -1.63
N ALA A 10 -13.19 -0.19 -2.82
CA ALA A 10 -12.74 -0.77 -4.08
C ALA A 10 -11.34 -0.28 -4.47
N GLY A 11 -10.57 -1.19 -5.07
CA GLY A 11 -9.25 -0.91 -5.64
C GLY A 11 -9.34 -0.55 -7.12
N TYR A 12 -8.48 0.35 -7.55
CA TYR A 12 -8.38 0.83 -8.93
C TYR A 12 -6.92 0.86 -9.38
N GLU A 13 -6.71 0.64 -10.67
CA GLU A 13 -5.43 0.86 -11.34
C GLU A 13 -5.48 2.14 -12.17
N VAL A 14 -4.43 2.95 -12.11
CA VAL A 14 -4.30 4.23 -12.82
C VAL A 14 -3.28 4.10 -13.94
N SER A 15 -3.70 4.29 -15.19
CA SER A 15 -2.82 4.04 -16.35
C SER A 15 -1.60 4.98 -16.42
N ASN A 16 -1.75 6.23 -15.98
CA ASN A 16 -0.67 7.22 -15.91
C ASN A 16 -0.85 8.04 -14.63
N PRO A 17 -0.30 7.58 -13.50
CA PRO A 17 -0.49 8.26 -12.22
C PRO A 17 0.18 9.64 -12.23
N PRO A 18 -0.57 10.74 -12.00
CA PRO A 18 -0.01 12.08 -11.98
C PRO A 18 0.70 12.38 -10.65
N ILE A 19 1.46 13.47 -10.65
CA ILE A 19 1.87 14.15 -9.42
C ILE A 19 0.71 15.02 -8.97
N LEU A 20 0.35 14.91 -7.69
CA LEU A 20 -0.70 15.66 -7.04
C LEU A 20 -0.11 16.84 -6.26
N GLU A 21 -0.71 18.01 -6.43
CA GLU A 21 -0.45 19.16 -5.57
C GLU A 21 -1.17 18.95 -4.24
N MET A 22 -0.38 18.83 -3.18
CA MET A 22 -0.87 18.74 -1.81
C MET A 22 -1.20 20.14 -1.28
N LYS A 23 -1.64 20.27 -0.03
CA LYS A 23 -1.98 21.60 0.54
C LYS A 23 -0.75 22.51 0.52
N PRO A 24 -0.93 23.86 0.51
CA PRO A 24 0.19 24.79 0.56
C PRO A 24 1.14 24.48 1.73
N GLY A 25 2.40 24.16 1.42
CA GLY A 25 3.42 23.80 2.40
C GLY A 25 3.68 22.30 2.57
N GLU A 26 2.88 21.44 1.93
CA GLU A 26 3.12 19.98 1.87
C GLU A 26 3.93 19.62 0.61
N PRO A 27 4.75 18.54 0.66
CA PRO A 27 5.46 18.06 -0.52
C PRO A 27 4.47 17.58 -1.59
N HIS A 28 4.87 17.68 -2.86
CA HIS A 28 4.11 17.03 -3.93
C HIS A 28 4.01 15.51 -3.68
N HIS A 29 2.88 14.92 -4.06
CA HIS A 29 2.64 13.50 -3.89
C HIS A 29 2.58 12.80 -5.26
N GLN A 30 3.44 11.83 -5.52
CA GLN A 30 3.34 11.00 -6.73
C GLN A 30 2.29 9.91 -6.50
N LEU A 31 1.12 10.03 -7.15
CA LEU A 31 0.07 9.03 -6.99
C LEU A 31 0.59 7.65 -7.40
N GLY A 32 0.27 6.64 -6.61
CA GLY A 32 0.58 5.25 -6.88
C GLY A 32 -0.15 4.71 -8.12
N ARG A 33 0.41 3.64 -8.71
CA ARG A 33 -0.22 2.88 -9.80
C ARG A 33 -1.58 2.30 -9.39
N PHE A 34 -1.73 1.97 -8.12
CA PHE A 34 -2.94 1.40 -7.57
C PHE A 34 -3.39 2.26 -6.39
N PHE A 35 -4.70 2.43 -6.22
CA PHE A 35 -5.25 3.02 -5.02
C PHE A 35 -6.57 2.36 -4.63
N THR A 36 -6.90 2.47 -3.35
CA THR A 36 -8.19 2.09 -2.79
C THR A 36 -8.94 3.30 -2.32
N VAL A 37 -10.21 3.41 -2.68
CA VAL A 37 -11.06 4.53 -2.26
C VAL A 37 -11.40 4.34 -0.78
N VAL A 38 -11.03 5.30 0.05
CA VAL A 38 -11.31 5.29 1.50
C VAL A 38 -12.58 6.08 1.80
N ALA A 39 -12.81 7.19 1.10
CA ALA A 39 -14.01 8.00 1.22
C ALA A 39 -14.29 8.77 -0.08
N LEU A 40 -15.54 9.21 -0.25
CA LEU A 40 -15.97 10.08 -1.35
C LEU A 40 -16.44 11.41 -0.75
N GLU A 41 -15.88 12.52 -1.21
CA GLU A 41 -16.13 13.84 -0.64
C GLU A 41 -16.21 14.88 -1.77
N ASN A 42 -17.30 15.66 -1.83
CA ASN A 42 -17.47 16.78 -2.77
C ASN A 42 -17.17 16.46 -4.25
N GLY A 43 -17.49 15.24 -4.71
CA GLY A 43 -17.21 14.78 -6.08
C GLY A 43 -15.76 14.34 -6.33
N GLY A 44 -14.87 14.52 -5.35
CA GLY A 44 -13.55 13.91 -5.30
C GLY A 44 -13.53 12.63 -4.47
N ALA A 45 -12.33 12.13 -4.21
CA ALA A 45 -12.13 10.90 -3.44
C ALA A 45 -10.90 11.01 -2.53
N ARG A 46 -11.03 10.52 -1.30
CA ARG A 46 -9.88 10.21 -0.46
C ARG A 46 -9.44 8.78 -0.73
N VAL A 47 -8.17 8.57 -1.04
CA VAL A 47 -7.64 7.28 -1.43
C VAL A 47 -6.42 6.87 -0.61
N TYR A 48 -6.21 5.57 -0.48
CA TYR A 48 -4.98 4.96 -0.01
C TYR A 48 -4.27 4.34 -1.21
N ASP A 49 -3.09 4.83 -1.56
CA ASP A 49 -2.26 4.31 -2.65
C ASP A 49 -0.99 3.62 -2.14
N GLY A 50 -0.78 3.67 -0.83
CA GLY A 50 0.39 3.15 -0.15
C GLY A 50 1.64 4.01 -0.27
N ALA A 51 1.67 5.12 -1.01
CA ALA A 51 2.84 5.98 -1.03
C ALA A 51 2.91 6.82 0.26
N TYR A 52 4.03 6.71 0.99
CA TYR A 52 4.24 7.38 2.29
C TYR A 52 5.38 8.40 2.24
N ASP A 53 5.94 8.63 1.05
CA ASP A 53 7.00 9.61 0.78
C ASP A 53 6.60 11.05 1.16
N SER A 54 5.31 11.33 1.07
CA SER A 54 4.65 12.58 1.47
C SER A 54 4.26 12.64 2.95
N GLY A 55 4.48 11.57 3.74
CA GLY A 55 4.20 11.52 5.17
C GLY A 55 2.72 11.31 5.55
N VAL A 56 1.84 11.11 4.57
CA VAL A 56 0.41 10.86 4.79
C VAL A 56 0.03 9.42 4.45
N SER A 57 -0.97 8.90 5.16
CA SER A 57 -1.53 7.57 4.89
C SER A 57 -2.58 7.57 3.78
N THR A 58 -3.21 8.72 3.52
CA THR A 58 -4.24 8.87 2.49
C THR A 58 -4.12 10.22 1.79
N VAL A 59 -4.61 10.28 0.56
CA VAL A 59 -4.50 11.45 -0.31
C VAL A 59 -5.88 11.85 -0.84
N ASP A 60 -6.14 13.15 -0.89
CA ASP A 60 -7.34 13.70 -1.51
C ASP A 60 -7.11 13.89 -3.02
N ILE A 61 -8.02 13.36 -3.82
CA ILE A 61 -8.07 13.57 -5.27
C ILE A 61 -9.31 14.41 -5.57
N PRO A 62 -9.14 15.70 -5.92
CA PRO A 62 -10.23 16.58 -6.31
C PRO A 62 -10.99 16.06 -7.53
N ALA A 63 -12.27 16.45 -7.65
CA ALA A 63 -13.15 16.05 -8.75
C ALA A 63 -12.55 16.37 -10.13
N GLU A 64 -11.88 17.51 -10.25
CA GLU A 64 -11.26 17.97 -11.49
C GLU A 64 -10.15 17.03 -11.94
N ILE A 65 -9.29 16.59 -11.01
CA ILE A 65 -8.20 15.64 -11.29
C ILE A 65 -8.79 14.26 -11.56
N LEU A 66 -9.71 13.80 -10.70
CA LEU A 66 -10.32 12.48 -10.81
C LEU A 66 -11.01 12.27 -12.17
N SER A 67 -11.70 13.30 -12.69
CA SER A 67 -12.37 13.26 -13.99
C SER A 67 -11.43 13.09 -15.19
N GLN A 68 -10.13 13.35 -15.00
CA GLN A 68 -9.09 13.23 -16.02
C GLN A 68 -8.31 11.91 -15.90
N LEU A 69 -8.45 11.20 -14.78
CA LEU A 69 -7.74 9.95 -14.57
C LEU A 69 -8.31 8.83 -15.45
N SER A 70 -7.42 8.11 -16.14
CA SER A 70 -7.75 6.84 -16.77
C SER A 70 -7.59 5.73 -15.73
N ILE A 71 -8.71 5.34 -15.12
CA ILE A 71 -8.77 4.33 -14.06
C ILE A 71 -9.53 3.08 -14.50
N GLN A 72 -9.09 1.93 -13.99
CA GLN A 72 -9.76 0.64 -14.14
C GLN A 72 -10.03 0.03 -12.77
N LYS A 73 -11.28 -0.35 -12.51
CA LYS A 73 -11.64 -1.07 -11.28
C LYS A 73 -10.98 -2.45 -11.26
N LEU A 74 -10.37 -2.80 -10.14
CA LEU A 74 -9.78 -4.12 -9.91
C LEU A 74 -10.86 -5.08 -9.41
N GLU A 75 -11.40 -5.88 -10.33
CA GLU A 75 -12.36 -6.93 -9.97
C GLU A 75 -11.64 -8.05 -9.17
N LYS A 76 -12.12 -8.31 -7.95
CA LYS A 76 -11.54 -9.29 -7.03
C LYS A 76 -12.64 -10.11 -6.36
N THR A 77 -12.53 -11.43 -6.46
CA THR A 77 -13.38 -12.36 -5.71
C THR A 77 -12.78 -12.63 -4.32
N ALA A 78 -13.55 -13.25 -3.42
CA ALA A 78 -13.06 -13.62 -2.10
C ALA A 78 -11.84 -14.58 -2.19
N GLU A 79 -11.87 -15.49 -3.14
CA GLU A 79 -10.82 -16.48 -3.38
C GLU A 79 -9.52 -15.81 -3.83
N THR A 80 -9.60 -14.85 -4.76
CA THR A 80 -8.38 -14.15 -5.22
C THR A 80 -7.78 -13.27 -4.14
N ARG A 81 -8.61 -12.66 -3.27
CA ARG A 81 -8.13 -11.90 -2.11
C ARG A 81 -7.38 -12.79 -1.11
N PHE A 82 -7.93 -13.97 -0.82
CA PHE A 82 -7.28 -14.92 0.09
C PHE A 82 -5.98 -15.46 -0.49
N ALA A 83 -5.96 -15.82 -1.79
CA ALA A 83 -4.76 -16.29 -2.46
C ALA A 83 -3.64 -15.23 -2.48
N ASP A 84 -3.97 -13.96 -2.74
CA ASP A 84 -3.02 -12.85 -2.71
C ASP A 84 -2.40 -12.68 -1.31
N LEU A 85 -3.22 -12.79 -0.24
CA LEU A 85 -2.74 -12.74 1.14
C LEU A 85 -1.82 -13.91 1.48
N MET A 86 -2.22 -15.15 1.14
CA MET A 86 -1.40 -16.33 1.40
C MET A 86 -0.07 -16.28 0.64
N THR A 87 -0.08 -15.75 -0.59
CA THR A 87 1.12 -15.54 -1.39
C THR A 87 2.06 -14.52 -0.73
N ALA A 88 1.52 -13.43 -0.18
CA ALA A 88 2.30 -12.45 0.57
C ALA A 88 2.95 -13.04 1.83
N LEU A 89 2.24 -13.88 2.58
CA LEU A 89 2.83 -14.56 3.74
C LEU A 89 3.94 -15.54 3.33
N ALA A 90 3.67 -16.36 2.31
CA ALA A 90 4.62 -17.37 1.84
C ALA A 90 5.90 -16.72 1.30
N SER A 91 5.78 -15.68 0.48
CA SER A 91 6.92 -14.96 -0.07
C SER A 91 7.73 -14.24 1.01
N SER A 92 7.06 -13.64 2.00
CA SER A 92 7.73 -12.98 3.13
C SER A 92 8.51 -13.99 3.98
N THR A 93 7.95 -15.18 4.22
CA THR A 93 8.62 -16.25 4.95
C THR A 93 9.85 -16.77 4.20
N ALA A 94 9.71 -17.00 2.89
CA ALA A 94 10.81 -17.45 2.05
C ALA A 94 11.96 -16.43 2.05
N ALA A 95 11.66 -15.15 1.81
CA ALA A 95 12.66 -14.08 1.79
C ALA A 95 13.34 -13.88 3.16
N ALA A 96 12.60 -14.01 4.26
CA ALA A 96 13.17 -13.95 5.61
C ALA A 96 14.13 -15.12 5.90
N ASN A 97 13.86 -16.31 5.38
CA ASN A 97 14.76 -17.45 5.50
C ASN A 97 16.01 -17.27 4.63
N GLU A 98 15.88 -16.74 3.43
CA GLU A 98 17.04 -16.38 2.59
C GLU A 98 17.93 -15.36 3.31
N GLN A 99 17.34 -14.33 3.91
CA GLN A 99 18.08 -13.33 4.68
C GLN A 99 18.79 -13.95 5.90
N ARG A 100 18.15 -14.92 6.57
CA ARG A 100 18.74 -15.63 7.71
C ARG A 100 20.02 -16.34 7.30
N VAL A 101 20.01 -17.04 6.16
CA VAL A 101 21.18 -17.77 5.64
C VAL A 101 22.31 -16.77 5.36
N LEU A 102 22.01 -15.67 4.66
CA LEU A 102 23.00 -14.65 4.32
C LEU A 102 23.67 -14.02 5.55
N VAL A 103 22.93 -13.79 6.63
CA VAL A 103 23.48 -13.21 7.87
C VAL A 103 24.24 -14.26 8.67
N ALA A 104 23.77 -15.51 8.72
CA ALA A 104 24.45 -16.61 9.42
C ALA A 104 25.85 -16.90 8.86
N ASP A 105 26.09 -16.60 7.58
CA ASP A 105 27.40 -16.75 6.94
C ASP A 105 28.46 -15.76 7.47
N HIS A 106 28.04 -14.68 8.16
CA HIS A 106 28.92 -13.60 8.61
C HIS A 106 28.78 -13.24 10.11
N ASN A 107 27.74 -13.73 10.78
CA ASN A 107 27.39 -13.36 12.15
C ASN A 107 27.00 -14.59 13.00
N SER A 108 26.65 -14.37 14.26
CA SER A 108 26.16 -15.46 15.12
C SER A 108 24.79 -15.97 14.67
N THR A 109 24.44 -17.21 15.05
CA THR A 109 23.12 -17.78 14.76
C THR A 109 21.98 -16.96 15.37
N ASP A 110 22.20 -16.37 16.55
CA ASP A 110 21.20 -15.54 17.22
C ASP A 110 20.98 -14.22 16.47
N ASP A 111 22.06 -13.60 15.98
CA ASP A 111 21.95 -12.39 15.14
C ASP A 111 21.20 -12.68 13.83
N ALA A 112 21.45 -13.85 13.23
CA ALA A 112 20.78 -14.28 12.01
C ALA A 112 19.27 -14.50 12.22
N VAL A 113 18.87 -15.04 13.37
CA VAL A 113 17.46 -15.18 13.76
C VAL A 113 16.80 -13.82 13.92
N ASP A 114 17.43 -12.90 14.66
CA ASP A 114 16.88 -11.56 14.88
C ASP A 114 16.74 -10.79 13.55
N ALA A 115 17.77 -10.84 12.70
CA ALA A 115 17.74 -10.22 11.37
C ALA A 115 16.61 -10.80 10.50
N SER A 116 16.39 -12.10 10.55
CA SER A 116 15.31 -12.78 9.83
C SER A 116 13.92 -12.30 10.28
N HIS A 117 13.68 -12.20 11.60
CA HIS A 117 12.40 -11.72 12.12
C HIS A 117 12.12 -10.27 11.74
N ARG A 118 13.13 -9.39 11.84
CA ARG A 118 13.00 -7.99 11.43
C ARG A 118 12.71 -7.89 9.93
N PHE A 119 13.44 -8.64 9.11
CA PHE A 119 13.22 -8.68 7.68
C PHE A 119 11.82 -9.16 7.34
N PHE A 120 11.36 -10.24 7.97
CA PHE A 120 10.00 -10.76 7.77
C PHE A 120 8.94 -9.68 8.04
N ALA A 121 9.03 -8.99 9.19
CA ALA A 121 8.07 -7.96 9.57
C ALA A 121 8.05 -6.80 8.56
N GLN A 122 9.22 -6.31 8.16
CA GLN A 122 9.35 -5.21 7.20
C GLN A 122 8.85 -5.60 5.80
N PHE A 123 9.24 -6.79 5.32
CA PHE A 123 8.86 -7.26 4.00
C PHE A 123 7.36 -7.54 3.92
N LEU A 124 6.80 -8.22 4.93
CA LEU A 124 5.36 -8.47 5.01
C LEU A 124 4.59 -7.15 5.08
N SER A 125 5.05 -6.17 5.87
CA SER A 125 4.42 -4.84 5.91
C SER A 125 4.39 -4.19 4.53
N GLY A 126 5.46 -4.31 3.75
CA GLY A 126 5.51 -3.84 2.36
C GLY A 126 4.50 -4.54 1.45
N GLN A 127 4.36 -5.87 1.57
CA GLN A 127 3.36 -6.65 0.83
C GLN A 127 1.93 -6.24 1.18
N ILE A 128 1.62 -6.12 2.48
CA ILE A 128 0.31 -5.72 2.98
C ILE A 128 -0.06 -4.31 2.51
N LYS A 129 0.90 -3.39 2.50
CA LYS A 129 0.74 -2.06 1.90
C LYS A 129 0.34 -2.13 0.43
N GLY A 130 1.00 -2.96 -0.38
CA GLY A 130 0.67 -3.13 -1.80
C GLY A 130 -0.69 -3.80 -2.03
N LEU A 131 -1.07 -4.76 -1.19
CA LEU A 131 -2.39 -5.40 -1.24
C LEU A 131 -3.51 -4.45 -0.83
N ALA A 132 -3.27 -3.62 0.18
CA ALA A 132 -4.21 -2.58 0.59
C ALA A 132 -4.40 -1.51 -0.49
N ALA A 133 -3.36 -1.13 -1.23
CA ALA A 133 -3.49 -0.21 -2.36
C ALA A 133 -4.36 -0.79 -3.49
N LYS A 134 -4.44 -2.12 -3.61
CA LYS A 134 -5.25 -2.82 -4.60
C LYS A 134 -6.67 -3.18 -4.12
N GLY A 135 -7.08 -2.73 -2.95
CA GLY A 135 -8.41 -3.00 -2.38
C GLY A 135 -8.59 -4.44 -1.88
N VAL A 136 -7.48 -5.16 -1.68
CA VAL A 136 -7.51 -6.55 -1.21
C VAL A 136 -7.59 -6.62 0.32
N ILE A 137 -6.93 -5.68 1.00
CA ILE A 137 -6.84 -5.59 2.45
C ILE A 137 -7.30 -4.20 2.89
N ASN A 138 -7.87 -4.10 4.09
CA ASN A 138 -8.23 -2.82 4.68
C ASN A 138 -6.99 -1.90 4.83
N PRO A 139 -7.01 -0.68 4.26
CA PRO A 139 -5.94 0.30 4.42
C PRO A 139 -5.48 0.56 5.85
N ASN A 140 -6.40 0.56 6.83
CA ASN A 140 -6.05 0.79 8.23
C ASN A 140 -5.12 -0.30 8.79
N LEU A 141 -5.28 -1.55 8.35
CA LEU A 141 -4.38 -2.64 8.75
C LEU A 141 -2.98 -2.40 8.18
N ALA A 142 -2.87 -1.93 6.93
CA ALA A 142 -1.58 -1.63 6.31
C ALA A 142 -0.86 -0.48 7.01
N VAL A 143 -1.58 0.56 7.43
CA VAL A 143 -1.04 1.67 8.22
C VAL A 143 -0.52 1.15 9.56
N VAL A 144 -1.33 0.41 10.32
CA VAL A 144 -0.92 -0.15 11.62
C VAL A 144 0.30 -1.06 11.48
N MET A 145 0.33 -1.94 10.48
CA MET A 145 1.49 -2.81 10.25
C MET A 145 2.74 -2.04 9.89
N THR A 146 2.60 -0.94 9.13
CA THR A 146 3.73 -0.07 8.80
C THR A 146 4.29 0.56 10.06
N VAL A 147 3.44 1.16 10.90
CA VAL A 147 3.86 1.78 12.17
C VAL A 147 4.56 0.76 13.06
N LEU A 148 4.03 -0.46 13.17
CA LEU A 148 4.64 -1.52 13.98
C LEU A 148 5.99 -1.98 13.42
N ALA A 149 6.14 -2.03 12.09
CA ALA A 149 7.37 -2.50 11.44
C ALA A 149 8.48 -1.44 11.41
N THR A 150 8.13 -0.15 11.36
CA THR A 150 9.09 0.96 11.17
C THR A 150 9.24 1.88 12.38
N GLY A 151 8.25 1.91 13.28
CA GLY A 151 8.16 2.88 14.37
C GLY A 151 7.78 4.31 13.93
N VAL A 152 7.44 4.51 12.66
CA VAL A 152 7.09 5.83 12.09
C VAL A 152 5.57 5.98 12.05
N GLU A 153 5.04 6.97 12.75
CA GLU A 153 3.62 7.35 12.66
C GLU A 153 3.33 8.06 11.33
N LEU A 154 2.16 7.75 10.75
CA LEU A 154 1.68 8.36 9.50
C LEU A 154 0.48 9.26 9.79
N GLY A 155 0.41 10.40 9.10
CA GLY A 155 -0.69 11.36 9.19
C GLY A 155 -1.96 10.94 8.45
#